data_AF-A0A6C0BJH9-F1
#
_entry.id   AF-A0A6C0BJH9-F1
#
_cell.length_a   1.000
_cell.length_b   1.000
_cell.length_c   1.000
_cell.angle_alpha   90.00
_cell.angle_beta   90.00
_cell.angle_gamma   90.00
#
_symmetry.space_group_name_H-M   'P 1'
#
loop_
_entity.id
_entity.type
_entity.pdbx_description
1 polymer ?
#
loop_
_entity_poly.entity_id
_entity_poly.type
_entity_poly.pdbx_seq_one_letter_code
_entity_poly.pdbx_strand_id
1 'polypeptide(L)'
;MSGATEILPGLWLGDLICAQEGHFLQDKQIHMLLNCSPSEIESRDPMIQVYQRIPFTPKVEWKVSPQVCQLLDSYCTMLHAQLNQYNILVVVKRAIKTLL
;
A
#
# COMPACT_ATOMS: atom_id res chain seq x y z
N MET A 1 -0.96 -0.79 -19.02
CA MET A 1 -0.92 0.51 -18.33
C MET A 1 -1.39 0.23 -16.91
N SER A 2 -0.50 0.40 -15.92
CA SER A 2 -0.86 0.14 -14.53
C SER A 2 -2.02 1.06 -14.12
N GLY A 3 -2.98 0.52 -13.37
CA GLY A 3 -4.12 1.28 -12.87
C GLY A 3 -3.81 2.05 -11.59
N ALA A 4 -2.52 2.27 -11.29
CA ALA A 4 -2.10 2.90 -10.05
C ALA A 4 -2.23 4.43 -10.13
N THR A 5 -2.64 5.04 -9.01
CA THR A 5 -2.80 6.48 -8.86
C THR A 5 -1.80 6.99 -7.84
N GLU A 6 -1.04 8.03 -8.18
CA GLU A 6 -0.22 8.76 -7.23
C GLU A 6 -1.12 9.68 -6.40
N ILE A 7 -1.15 9.48 -5.09
CA ILE A 7 -1.99 10.24 -4.14
C ILE A 7 -1.19 11.43 -3.58
N LEU A 8 0.09 11.22 -3.31
CA LEU A 8 1.08 12.21 -2.90
C LEU A 8 2.41 11.86 -3.59
N PRO A 9 3.37 12.79 -3.73
CA PRO A 9 4.67 12.50 -4.31
C PRO A 9 5.32 11.27 -3.65
N GLY A 10 5.55 10.22 -4.44
CA GLY A 10 6.13 8.96 -3.96
C GLY A 10 5.15 7.99 -3.28
N LEU A 11 3.88 8.36 -3.09
CA LEU A 11 2.84 7.50 -2.54
C LEU A 11 1.84 7.08 -3.62
N TRP A 12 1.87 5.80 -3.96
CA TRP A 12 1.06 5.19 -5.00
C TRP A 12 -0.02 4.30 -4.38
N LEU A 13 -1.23 4.37 -4.94
CA LEU A 13 -2.32 3.47 -4.62
C LEU A 13 -2.60 2.60 -5.85
N GLY A 14 -2.55 1.28 -5.70
CA GLY A 14 -2.76 0.36 -6.81
C GLY A 14 -3.41 -0.95 -6.38
N ASP A 15 -3.65 -1.82 -7.36
CA ASP A 15 -4.15 -3.16 -7.14
C ASP A 15 -3.03 -4.21 -7.22
N LEU A 16 -3.40 -5.48 -7.07
CA LEU A 16 -2.49 -6.61 -7.13
C LEU A 16 -1.68 -6.67 -8.43
N ILE A 17 -2.28 -6.20 -9.53
CA ILE A 17 -1.64 -6.19 -10.86
C ILE A 17 -0.46 -5.22 -10.82
N CYS A 18 -0.67 -4.01 -10.28
CA CYS A 18 0.38 -3.01 -10.14
C CYS A 18 1.57 -3.51 -9.30
N ALA A 19 1.32 -4.32 -8.28
CA ALA A 19 2.35 -4.88 -7.41
C ALA A 19 3.20 -5.99 -8.08
N GLN A 20 2.77 -6.50 -9.23
CA GLN A 20 3.43 -7.55 -10.01
C GLN A 20 4.04 -7.01 -11.32
N GLU A 21 3.69 -5.78 -11.71
CA GLU A 21 4.23 -5.13 -12.90
C GLU A 21 5.63 -4.57 -12.61
N GLY A 22 6.67 -5.40 -12.77
CA GLY A 22 8.07 -5.00 -12.48
C GLY A 22 8.53 -3.71 -13.18
N HIS A 23 8.09 -3.48 -14.43
CA HIS A 23 8.36 -2.21 -15.12
C HIS A 23 7.75 -1.00 -14.40
N PHE A 24 6.51 -1.11 -13.93
CA PHE A 24 5.88 -0.04 -13.16
C PHE A 24 6.63 0.21 -11.84
N LEU A 25 7.01 -0.86 -11.15
CA LEU A 25 7.78 -0.75 -9.91
C LEU A 25 9.07 0.02 -10.20
N GLN A 26 9.83 -0.38 -11.22
CA GLN A 26 11.11 0.24 -11.59
C GLN A 26 10.96 1.69 -12.02
N ASP A 27 10.03 1.99 -12.93
CA ASP A 27 9.79 3.33 -13.45
C ASP A 27 9.39 4.31 -12.35
N LYS A 28 8.63 3.84 -11.36
CA LYS A 28 8.19 4.64 -10.21
C LYS A 28 9.12 4.51 -9.02
N GLN A 29 10.23 3.78 -9.16
CA GLN A 29 11.20 3.53 -8.09
C GLN A 29 10.52 3.10 -6.78
N ILE A 30 9.53 2.19 -6.87
CA ILE A 30 8.82 1.66 -5.71
C ILE A 30 9.77 0.72 -4.96
N HIS A 31 10.14 1.06 -3.73
CA HIS A 31 11.00 0.20 -2.91
C HIS A 31 10.24 -0.49 -1.77
N MET A 32 9.02 -0.03 -1.51
CA MET A 32 8.17 -0.58 -0.46
C MET A 32 6.78 -0.95 -0.98
N LEU A 33 6.34 -2.15 -0.63
CA LEU A 33 4.98 -2.63 -0.85
C LEU A 33 4.25 -2.73 0.49
N LEU A 34 3.13 -2.02 0.59
CA LEU A 34 2.20 -2.15 1.69
C LEU A 34 0.93 -2.86 1.19
N ASN A 35 0.84 -4.17 1.41
CA ASN A 35 -0.31 -4.96 0.99
C ASN A 35 -1.44 -4.91 2.02
N CYS A 36 -2.45 -4.09 1.73
CA CYS A 36 -3.68 -3.98 2.51
C CYS A 36 -4.80 -4.89 1.99
N SER A 37 -4.57 -5.62 0.90
CA SER A 37 -5.58 -6.51 0.33
C SER A 37 -5.72 -7.81 1.15
N PRO A 38 -6.89 -8.46 1.11
CA PRO A 38 -7.06 -9.77 1.75
C PRO A 38 -6.20 -10.85 1.07
N SER A 39 -5.82 -10.65 -0.19
CA SER A 39 -5.00 -11.59 -0.96
C SER A 39 -3.53 -11.45 -0.60
N GLU A 40 -2.83 -12.57 -0.49
CA GLU A 40 -1.37 -12.56 -0.39
C GLU A 40 -0.74 -12.28 -1.75
N ILE A 41 0.42 -11.64 -1.71
CA ILE A 41 1.23 -11.35 -2.88
C ILE A 41 2.64 -11.81 -2.55
N GLU A 42 3.23 -12.62 -3.43
CA GLU A 42 4.67 -12.78 -3.49
C GLU A 42 5.17 -11.78 -4.53
N SER A 43 5.61 -10.59 -4.11
CA SER A 43 6.44 -9.80 -5.01
C SER A 43 7.84 -10.38 -4.99
N ARG A 44 8.30 -10.83 -6.16
CA ARG A 44 9.67 -11.34 -6.36
C ARG A 44 10.57 -10.29 -7.00
N ASP A 45 10.09 -9.05 -7.11
CA ASP A 45 10.86 -7.98 -7.73
C ASP A 45 12.03 -7.59 -6.81
N PRO A 46 13.29 -7.66 -7.28
CA PRO A 46 14.47 -7.43 -6.45
C PRO A 46 14.59 -5.99 -5.94
N MET A 47 13.83 -5.06 -6.50
CA MET A 47 13.83 -3.66 -6.06
C MET A 47 12.95 -3.43 -4.83
N ILE A 48 12.04 -4.36 -4.51
CA ILE A 48 11.24 -4.29 -3.28
C ILE A 48 12.11 -4.70 -2.09
N GLN A 49 12.52 -3.69 -1.32
CA GLN A 49 13.34 -3.86 -0.13
C GLN A 49 12.49 -4.12 1.11
N VAL A 50 11.26 -3.57 1.12
CA VAL A 50 10.34 -3.66 2.25
C VAL A 50 8.99 -4.17 1.78
N TYR A 51 8.54 -5.29 2.36
CA TYR A 51 7.19 -5.80 2.16
C TYR A 51 6.48 -5.90 3.50
N GLN A 52 5.35 -5.21 3.62
CA GLN A 52 4.49 -5.28 4.79
C GLN A 52 3.06 -5.61 4.38
N ARG A 53 2.43 -6.54 5.10
CA ARG A 53 1.04 -6.92 4.86
C ARG A 53 0.18 -6.60 6.07
N ILE A 54 -0.88 -5.83 5.85
CA ILE A 54 -1.89 -5.49 6.85
C ILE A 54 -3.25 -5.80 6.20
N PRO A 55 -3.67 -7.07 6.18
CA PRO A 55 -4.83 -7.47 5.40
C PRO A 55 -6.08 -6.79 5.97
N PHE A 56 -6.67 -5.89 5.18
CA PHE A 56 -7.90 -5.21 5.54
C PHE A 56 -9.07 -5.90 4.84
N THR A 57 -9.98 -6.43 5.64
CA THR A 57 -11.28 -6.88 5.15
C THR A 57 -12.31 -5.90 5.70
N PRO A 58 -12.96 -5.07 4.86
CA PRO A 58 -14.02 -4.21 5.34
C PRO A 58 -15.13 -5.09 5.91
N LYS A 59 -15.23 -5.19 7.23
CA LYS A 59 -16.46 -5.64 7.88
C LYS A 59 -17.35 -4.41 8.04
N VAL A 60 -18.64 -4.59 7.78
CA VAL A 60 -19.68 -3.56 7.70
C VAL A 60 -19.77 -2.69 8.97
N GLU A 61 -19.25 -3.17 10.10
CA GLU A 61 -19.24 -2.43 11.37
C GLU A 61 -17.89 -2.57 12.08
N TRP A 62 -16.94 -1.71 11.77
CA TRP A 62 -15.81 -1.45 12.68
C TRP A 62 -16.15 -0.21 13.49
N LYS A 63 -16.52 -0.39 14.76
CA LYS A 63 -16.36 0.69 15.74
C LYS A 63 -14.86 0.89 15.89
N VAL A 64 -14.31 1.89 15.20
CA VAL A 64 -12.90 2.24 15.32
C VAL A 64 -12.64 2.57 16.78
N SER A 65 -11.98 1.66 17.50
CA SER A 65 -11.68 1.88 18.92
C SER A 65 -10.47 2.82 19.02
N PRO A 66 -10.39 3.63 20.09
CA PRO A 66 -9.22 4.50 20.33
C PRO A 66 -7.90 3.73 20.36
N GLN A 67 -7.90 2.46 20.77
CA GLN A 67 -6.73 1.59 20.77
C GLN A 67 -6.26 1.22 19.35
N VAL A 68 -7.21 1.06 18.41
CA VAL A 68 -6.89 0.84 17.00
C VAL A 68 -6.26 2.10 16.41
N CYS A 69 -6.79 3.29 16.73
CA CYS A 69 -6.17 4.56 16.31
C CYS A 69 -4.75 4.71 16.86
N GLN A 70 -4.52 4.45 18.15
CA GLN A 70 -3.17 4.54 18.74
C GLN A 70 -2.16 3.57 18.11
N LEU A 71 -2.62 2.35 17.80
CA LEU A 71 -1.80 1.39 17.08
C LEU A 71 -1.46 1.97 15.69
N LEU A 72 -2.46 2.43 14.95
CA LEU A 72 -2.27 3.04 13.64
C LEU A 72 -1.36 4.27 13.68
N ASP A 73 -1.46 5.14 14.69
CA ASP A 73 -0.60 6.32 14.84
C ASP A 73 0.88 5.94 15.05
N SER A 74 1.13 4.88 15.82
CA SER A 74 2.49 4.35 16.03
C SER A 74 3.05 3.77 14.74
N TYR A 75 2.20 3.05 13.97
CA TYR A 75 2.56 2.56 12.64
C TYR A 75 2.74 3.70 11.62
N CYS A 76 1.91 4.75 11.66
CA CYS A 76 2.01 5.94 10.83
C CYS A 76 3.30 6.69 11.09
N THR A 77 3.75 6.77 12.34
CA THR A 77 5.03 7.41 12.70
C THR A 77 6.22 6.63 12.15
N MET A 78 6.20 5.31 12.26
CA MET A 78 7.21 4.42 11.68
C MET A 78 7.20 4.47 10.15
N LEU A 79 6.01 4.48 9.53
CA LEU A 79 5.84 4.66 8.10
C LEU A 79 6.31 6.03 7.64
N HIS A 80 6.07 7.11 8.40
CA HIS A 80 6.51 8.46 8.07
C HIS A 80 8.05 8.56 8.05
N ALA A 81 8.73 7.85 8.95
CA ALA A 81 10.19 7.76 8.93
C ALA A 81 10.72 7.01 7.70
N GLN A 82 9.98 6.01 7.19
CA GLN A 82 10.37 5.21 6.02
C GLN A 82 9.91 5.81 4.68
N LEU A 83 8.78 6.52 4.65
CA LEU A 83 8.16 7.19 3.50
C LEU A 83 9.04 8.29 2.93
N ASN A 84 9.82 8.99 3.77
CA ASN A 84 10.74 10.02 3.30
C ASN A 84 11.96 9.49 2.54
N GLN A 85 12.16 8.17 2.52
CA GLN A 85 13.32 7.54 1.88
C GLN A 85 12.92 6.70 0.65
N TYR A 86 11.67 6.28 0.54
CA TYR A 86 11.23 5.32 -0.47
C TYR A 86 9.88 5.71 -1.08
N ASN A 87 9.74 5.52 -2.40
CA ASN A 87 8.42 5.49 -3.00
C ASN A 87 7.71 4.19 -2.61
N ILE A 88 6.43 4.32 -2.26
CA ILE A 88 5.61 3.26 -1.68
C ILE A 88 4.42 2.99 -2.59
N LEU A 89 4.13 1.71 -2.80
CA LEU A 89 2.86 1.26 -3.37
C LEU A 89 2.00 0.62 -2.27
N VAL A 90 0.86 1.25 -2.00
CA VAL A 90 -0.20 0.69 -1.18
C VAL A 90 -1.10 -0.15 -2.08
N VAL A 91 -1.15 -1.46 -1.82
CA VAL A 91 -1.95 -2.41 -2.58
C VAL A 91 -3.29 -2.60 -1.90
N VAL A 92 -4.36 -2.21 -2.57
CA VAL A 92 -5.73 -2.38 -2.09
C VAL A 92 -6.50 -3.30 -3.02
N LYS A 93 -7.50 -4.01 -2.49
CA LYS A 93 -8.46 -4.72 -3.33
C LYS A 93 -9.19 -3.66 -4.16
N ARG A 94 -9.11 -3.77 -5.49
CA ARG A 94 -9.73 -2.82 -6.43
C ARG A 94 -11.19 -2.57 -6.05
N ALA A 95 -11.44 -1.42 -5.46
CA ALA A 95 -12.76 -0.92 -5.08
C ALA A 95 -12.78 0.59 -5.26
N ILE A 96 -12.40 1.08 -6.45
CA ILE A 96 -12.54 2.49 -6.80
C ILE A 96 -13.16 2.58 -8.20
N LYS A 97 -14.45 2.26 -8.25
CA LYS A 97 -15.41 3.16 -8.88
C LYS A 97 -16.15 3.80 -7.71
N THR A 98 -16.33 5.11 -7.76
CA THR A 98 -17.08 5.92 -6.78
C THR A 98 -16.27 6.35 -5.56
N LEU A 99 -15.58 7.48 -5.70
CA LEU A 99 -15.44 8.55 -4.69
C LEU A 99 -14.79 9.76 -5.40
N LEU A 100 -15.51 10.27 -6.41
CA LEU A 100 -15.50 11.68 -6.83
C LEU A 100 -16.94 12.16 -6.71
#